data_AF-A0A0F5PFK5-F1
#
_entry.id   AF-A0A0F5PFK5-F1
#
_cell.length_a   1.000
_cell.length_b   1.000
_cell.length_c   1.000
_cell.angle_alpha   90.00
_cell.angle_beta   90.00
_cell.angle_gamma   90.00
#
_symmetry.space_group_name_H-M   'P 1'
#
loop_
_entity.id
_entity.type
_entity.pdbx_description
1 polymer ?
#
loop_
_entity_poly.entity_id
_entity_poly.type
_entity_poly.pdbx_seq_one_letter_code
_entity_poly.pdbx_strand_id
1 'polypeptide(L)'
;MLSLAPAAALAAPPATVPDKVSQRDLRNYASALVKVLEIRRIADHAWKAAGPAERASLKAQSQRAIYEALARYSFTEASFNQISAAVERTPALRRRVRDLVMRESLDL
;
A
#
# COMPACT_ATOMS: atom_id res chain seq x y z
N MET A 1 -27.07 38.72 -21.30
CA MET A 1 -26.73 37.43 -21.93
C MET A 1 -25.50 36.87 -21.24
N LEU A 2 -25.58 35.60 -20.81
CA LEU A 2 -24.54 34.58 -20.56
C LEU A 2 -23.16 35.03 -19.99
N SER A 3 -22.55 34.37 -19.01
CA SER A 3 -22.49 32.92 -18.83
C SER A 3 -21.98 32.57 -17.43
N LEU A 4 -22.69 31.68 -16.74
CA LEU A 4 -22.10 30.83 -15.70
C LEU A 4 -21.11 29.87 -16.36
N ALA A 5 -19.94 29.68 -15.75
CA ALA A 5 -19.14 28.48 -15.93
C ALA A 5 -18.64 28.06 -14.54
N PRO A 6 -19.26 27.05 -13.90
CA PRO A 6 -18.62 26.40 -12.77
C PRO A 6 -17.48 25.54 -13.34
N ALA A 7 -16.26 25.83 -12.87
CA ALA A 7 -15.10 24.99 -13.10
C ALA A 7 -15.42 23.58 -12.61
N ALA A 8 -15.76 22.69 -13.54
CA ALA A 8 -15.91 21.28 -13.28
C ALA A 8 -14.56 20.78 -12.75
N ALA A 9 -14.53 20.53 -11.45
CA ALA A 9 -13.50 19.73 -10.82
C ALA A 9 -13.39 18.44 -11.63
N LEU A 10 -12.25 18.26 -12.28
CA LEU A 10 -11.82 16.99 -12.84
C LEU A 10 -11.78 15.97 -11.69
N ALA A 11 -12.93 15.34 -11.44
CA ALA A 11 -13.02 14.15 -10.64
C ALA A 11 -12.16 13.11 -11.36
N ALA A 12 -11.01 12.81 -10.77
CA ALA A 12 -10.19 11.67 -11.16
C ALA A 12 -11.12 10.44 -11.28
N PRO A 13 -10.91 9.58 -12.30
CA PRO A 13 -11.76 8.43 -12.50
C PRO A 13 -11.82 7.62 -11.20
N PRO A 14 -13.01 7.20 -10.73
CA PRO A 14 -13.08 6.33 -9.58
C PRO A 14 -12.26 5.10 -9.93
N ALA A 15 -11.17 4.91 -9.20
CA ALA A 15 -10.46 3.64 -9.16
C ALA A 15 -11.51 2.57 -8.94
N THR A 16 -11.89 1.86 -10.01
CA THR A 16 -12.84 0.75 -9.98
C THR A 16 -12.29 -0.22 -8.95
N VAL A 17 -12.90 -0.22 -7.77
CA VAL A 17 -12.61 -1.20 -6.74
C VAL A 17 -12.90 -2.53 -7.42
N PRO A 18 -11.92 -3.44 -7.57
CA PRO A 18 -12.19 -4.72 -8.19
C PRO A 18 -13.31 -5.38 -7.40
N ASP A 19 -14.48 -5.52 -8.03
CA ASP A 19 -15.73 -6.00 -7.43
C ASP A 19 -15.56 -7.39 -6.79
N LYS A 20 -14.47 -8.10 -7.17
CA LYS A 20 -14.00 -9.32 -6.53
C LYS A 20 -12.47 -9.28 -6.39
N VAL A 21 -11.97 -9.04 -5.18
CA VAL A 21 -10.57 -9.30 -4.85
C VAL A 21 -10.36 -10.82 -4.83
N SER A 22 -9.49 -11.35 -5.70
CA SER A 22 -9.28 -12.80 -5.77
C SER A 22 -8.48 -13.32 -4.57
N GLN A 23 -8.54 -14.63 -4.31
CA GLN A 23 -7.74 -15.25 -3.26
C GLN A 23 -6.23 -15.11 -3.51
N ARG A 24 -5.81 -15.12 -4.78
CA ARG A 24 -4.42 -14.88 -5.19
C ARG A 24 -4.01 -13.44 -4.86
N ASP A 25 -4.86 -12.48 -5.18
CA ASP A 25 -4.60 -11.06 -4.89
C ASP A 25 -4.50 -10.81 -3.38
N LEU A 26 -5.36 -11.44 -2.58
CA LEU A 26 -5.30 -11.35 -1.12
C LEU A 26 -4.01 -11.95 -0.55
N ARG A 27 -3.55 -13.09 -1.08
CA ARG A 27 -2.29 -13.70 -0.64
C ARG A 27 -1.11 -12.80 -1.02
N ASN A 28 -1.02 -12.39 -2.27
CA ASN A 28 0.02 -11.47 -2.74
C ASN A 28 0.01 -10.18 -1.92
N TYR A 29 -1.17 -9.62 -1.65
CA TYR A 29 -1.33 -8.40 -0.87
C TYR A 29 -0.83 -8.60 0.57
N ALA A 30 -1.16 -9.72 1.21
CA ALA A 30 -0.67 -10.05 2.55
C ALA A 30 0.86 -10.17 2.58
N SER A 31 1.47 -10.90 1.63
CA SER A 31 2.92 -11.03 1.52
C SER A 31 3.61 -9.67 1.26
N ALA A 32 3.05 -8.86 0.36
CA ALA A 32 3.53 -7.52 0.08
C ALA A 32 3.42 -6.60 1.31
N LEU A 33 2.30 -6.68 2.04
CA LEU A 33 2.07 -5.91 3.26
C LEU A 33 3.09 -6.25 4.35
N VAL A 34 3.42 -7.54 4.55
CA VAL A 34 4.47 -7.96 5.48
C VAL A 34 5.80 -7.30 5.13
N LYS A 35 6.20 -7.33 3.86
CA LYS A 35 7.45 -6.70 3.40
C LYS A 35 7.44 -5.17 3.53
N VAL A 36 6.31 -4.53 3.23
CA VAL A 36 6.17 -3.08 3.43
C VAL A 36 6.31 -2.70 4.91
N LEU A 37 5.70 -3.47 5.82
CA LEU A 37 5.81 -3.24 7.26
C LEU A 37 7.24 -3.48 7.78
N GLU A 38 7.92 -4.52 7.27
CA GLU A 38 9.32 -4.81 7.58
C GLU A 38 10.23 -3.64 7.17
N ILE A 39 10.10 -3.17 5.93
CA ILE A 39 10.88 -2.03 5.40
C ILE A 39 10.63 -0.77 6.23
N ARG A 40 9.36 -0.48 6.55
CA ARG A 40 9.00 0.68 7.39
C ARG A 40 9.60 0.58 8.78
N ARG A 41 9.54 -0.59 9.42
CA ARG A 41 10.15 -0.81 10.74
C ARG A 41 11.66 -0.57 10.73
N ILE A 42 12.37 -1.08 9.71
CA ILE A 42 13.81 -0.86 9.55
C ILE A 42 14.10 0.63 9.32
N ALA A 43 13.33 1.28 8.44
CA ALA A 43 13.46 2.70 8.16
C ALA A 43 13.19 3.56 9.39
N ASP A 44 12.15 3.26 10.18
CA ASP A 44 11.81 3.95 11.42
C ASP A 44 12.91 3.80 12.48
N HIS A 45 13.52 2.61 12.56
CA HIS A 45 14.66 2.39 13.44
C HIS A 45 15.87 3.23 13.04
N ALA A 46 16.21 3.22 11.74
CA ALA A 46 17.29 4.05 11.20
C ALA A 46 17.01 5.56 11.37
N TRP A 47 15.75 5.97 11.19
CA TRP A 47 15.32 7.36 11.32
C TRP A 47 15.54 7.95 12.72
N LYS A 48 15.34 7.13 13.76
CA LYS A 48 15.56 7.53 15.15
C LYS A 48 17.02 7.86 15.44
N ALA A 49 17.96 7.20 14.75
CA ALA A 49 19.40 7.42 14.89
C ALA A 49 19.96 8.46 13.91
N ALA A 50 19.20 8.83 12.87
CA ALA A 50 19.67 9.65 11.77
C ALA A 50 19.50 11.16 11.99
N GLY A 51 20.49 11.93 11.51
CA GLY A 51 20.44 13.39 11.39
C GLY A 51 19.55 13.88 10.23
N PRO A 52 19.26 15.19 10.14
CA PRO A 52 18.32 15.74 9.16
C PRO A 52 18.64 15.44 7.69
N ALA A 53 19.93 15.44 7.31
CA ALA A 53 20.36 15.12 5.96
C ALA A 53 20.20 13.63 5.61
N GLU A 54 20.50 12.75 6.57
CA GLU A 54 20.38 11.29 6.42
C GLU A 54 18.92 10.85 6.32
N ARG A 55 18.02 11.54 7.03
CA ARG A 55 16.57 11.31 6.98
C ARG A 55 16.00 11.45 5.56
N ALA A 56 16.41 12.47 4.80
CA ALA A 56 15.96 12.62 3.42
C ALA A 56 16.39 11.41 2.54
N SER A 57 17.62 10.95 2.72
CA SER A 57 18.15 9.76 2.03
C SER A 57 17.42 8.48 2.46
N LEU A 58 17.20 8.27 3.76
CA LEU A 58 16.44 7.14 4.29
C LEU A 58 15.00 7.10 3.77
N LYS A 59 14.35 8.26 3.64
CA LYS A 59 13.02 8.35 3.02
C LYS A 59 13.04 7.86 1.57
N ALA A 60 13.97 8.34 0.76
CA ALA A 60 14.08 7.92 -0.64
C ALA A 60 14.40 6.42 -0.77
N GLN A 61 15.32 5.92 0.06
CA GLN A 61 15.71 4.50 0.07
C GLN A 61 14.55 3.58 0.49
N SER A 62 13.87 3.90 1.59
CA SER A 62 12.72 3.13 2.06
C SER A 62 11.57 3.14 1.04
N GLN A 63 11.30 4.27 0.40
CA GLN A 63 10.27 4.37 -0.62
C GLN A 63 10.61 3.53 -1.87
N ARG A 64 11.87 3.55 -2.31
CA ARG A 64 12.34 2.66 -3.39
C ARG A 64 12.19 1.19 -3.01
N ALA A 65 12.61 0.81 -1.81
CA ALA A 65 12.49 -0.57 -1.33
C ALA A 65 11.02 -1.03 -1.28
N ILE A 66 10.09 -0.15 -0.89
CA ILE A 66 8.66 -0.43 -0.93
C ILE A 66 8.20 -0.68 -2.36
N TYR A 67 8.56 0.18 -3.33
CA TYR A 67 8.18 -0.04 -4.74
C TYR A 67 8.72 -1.35 -5.29
N GLU A 68 9.97 -1.68 -4.99
CA GLU A 68 10.56 -2.96 -5.40
C GLU A 68 9.83 -4.16 -4.76
N ALA A 69 9.46 -4.06 -3.47
CA ALA A 69 8.68 -5.09 -2.80
C ALA A 69 7.29 -5.26 -3.44
N LEU A 70 6.58 -4.17 -3.73
CA LEU A 70 5.28 -4.22 -4.40
C LEU A 70 5.37 -4.87 -5.79
N ALA A 71 6.38 -4.49 -6.58
CA ALA A 71 6.58 -5.03 -7.92
C ALA A 71 6.81 -6.55 -7.92
N ARG A 72 7.53 -7.09 -6.93
CA ARG A 72 7.76 -8.55 -6.78
C ARG A 72 6.47 -9.34 -6.62
N TYR A 73 5.43 -8.72 -6.05
CA TYR A 73 4.11 -9.33 -5.87
C TYR A 73 3.09 -8.89 -6.92
N SER A 74 3.57 -8.34 -8.05
CA SER A 74 2.74 -7.83 -9.15
C SER A 74 1.84 -6.64 -8.78
N PHE A 75 2.24 -5.82 -7.82
CA PHE A 75 1.52 -4.60 -7.46
C PHE A 75 2.22 -3.34 -7.95
N THR A 76 1.40 -2.42 -8.45
CA THR A 76 1.68 -0.98 -8.44
C THR A 76 1.18 -0.37 -7.13
N GLU A 77 1.67 0.81 -6.76
CA GLU A 77 1.16 1.55 -5.60
C GLU A 77 -0.36 1.79 -5.70
N ALA A 78 -0.86 2.15 -6.88
CA ALA A 78 -2.29 2.36 -7.10
C ALA A 78 -3.10 1.08 -6.83
N SER A 79 -2.67 -0.06 -7.38
CA SER A 79 -3.36 -1.35 -7.16
C SER A 79 -3.27 -1.84 -5.70
N PHE A 80 -2.14 -1.60 -5.04
CA PHE A 80 -1.98 -1.90 -3.62
C PHE A 80 -2.94 -1.07 -2.77
N ASN A 81 -3.00 0.25 -3.02
CA ASN A 81 -3.89 1.16 -2.29
C ASN A 81 -5.37 0.85 -2.52
N GLN A 82 -5.75 0.40 -3.72
CA GLN A 82 -7.12 -0.06 -4.00
C GLN A 82 -7.51 -1.27 -3.15
N ILE A 83 -6.63 -2.28 -3.04
CA ILE A 83 -6.87 -3.45 -2.19
C ILE A 83 -6.87 -3.05 -0.72
N SER A 84 -5.93 -2.19 -0.28
CA SER A 84 -5.92 -1.63 1.08
C SER A 84 -7.26 -0.99 1.43
N ALA A 85 -7.80 -0.15 0.56
CA ALA A 85 -9.10 0.49 0.77
C ALA A 85 -10.26 -0.51 0.84
N ALA A 86 -10.24 -1.58 0.02
CA ALA A 86 -11.23 -2.65 0.09
C ALA A 86 -11.14 -3.44 1.42
N VAL A 87 -9.92 -3.74 1.87
CA VAL A 87 -9.65 -4.44 3.14
C VAL A 87 -10.08 -3.59 4.34
N GLU A 88 -9.87 -2.28 4.28
CA GLU A 88 -10.33 -1.34 5.32
C GLU A 88 -11.86 -1.27 5.38
N ARG A 89 -12.54 -1.20 4.24
CA ARG A 89 -14.00 -1.09 4.19
C ARG A 89 -14.74 -2.40 4.53
N THR A 90 -14.09 -3.56 4.37
CA THR A 90 -14.75 -4.86 4.54
C THR A 90 -14.14 -5.66 5.71
N PRO A 91 -14.86 -5.79 6.86
CA PRO A 91 -14.35 -6.50 8.04
C PRO A 91 -13.96 -7.97 7.79
N ALA A 92 -14.69 -8.66 6.90
CA ALA A 92 -14.38 -10.05 6.54
C ALA A 92 -13.05 -10.16 5.78
N LEU A 93 -12.75 -9.23 4.87
CA LEU A 93 -11.47 -9.16 4.17
C LEU A 93 -10.34 -8.83 5.14
N ARG A 94 -10.57 -7.89 6.07
CA ARG A 94 -9.61 -7.55 7.12
C ARG A 94 -9.19 -8.77 7.95
N ARG A 95 -10.16 -9.59 8.39
CA ARG A 95 -9.87 -10.84 9.12
C ARG A 95 -9.03 -11.80 8.27
N ARG A 96 -9.42 -12.03 7.01
CA ARG A 96 -8.68 -12.90 6.09
C ARG A 96 -7.25 -12.44 5.85
N VAL A 97 -7.05 -11.15 5.59
CA VAL A 97 -5.70 -10.57 5.42
C VAL A 97 -4.90 -10.75 6.70
N ARG A 98 -5.48 -10.49 7.88
CA ARG A 98 -4.79 -10.67 9.16
C ARG A 98 -4.32 -12.12 9.35
N ASP A 99 -5.18 -13.08 9.06
CA ASP A 99 -4.84 -14.50 9.20
C ASP A 99 -3.73 -14.91 8.21
N LEU A 100 -3.74 -14.36 6.99
CA LEU A 100 -2.68 -14.57 6.01
C LEU A 100 -1.36 -13.92 6.46
N VAL A 101 -1.39 -12.66 6.92
CA VAL A 101 -0.23 -11.95 7.45
C VAL A 101 0.38 -12.71 8.63
N MET A 102 -0.44 -13.22 9.55
CA MET A 102 0.04 -14.02 10.68
C MET A 102 0.76 -15.28 10.21
N ARG A 103 0.22 -16.00 9.21
CA ARG A 103 0.88 -17.18 8.63
C ARG A 103 2.20 -16.81 7.96
N GLU A 104 2.20 -15.81 7.08
CA GLU A 104 3.39 -15.37 6.37
C GLU A 104 4.48 -14.84 7.32
N SER A 105 4.11 -14.25 8.46
CA SER A 105 5.07 -13.80 9.48
C SER A 105 5.68 -14.92 10.32
N LEU A 106 5.10 -16.13 10.29
CA LEU A 106 5.65 -17.31 10.97
C LEU A 106 6.57 -18.13 10.05
N ASP A 107 6.45 -17.96 8.74
CA ASP A 107 7.24 -18.62 7.69
C ASP A 107 8.52 -17.83 7.31
N LEU A 108 8.74 -16.65 7.89
CA LEU A 108 9.94 -15.81 7.73
C LEU A 108 10.90 -15.96 8.91
#